data_AF-A0A7V9K6Y8-F1
#
_entry.id   AF-A0A7V9K6Y8-F1
#
_cell.length_a   1.000
_cell.length_b   1.000
_cell.length_c   1.000
_cell.angle_alpha   90.00
_cell.angle_beta   90.00
_cell.angle_gamma   90.00
#
_symmetry.space_group_name_H-M   'P 1'
#
loop_
_entity.id
_entity.type
_entity.pdbx_description
1 polymer ?
#
loop_
_entity_poly.entity_id
_entity_poly.type
_entity_poly.pdbx_seq_one_letter_code
_entity_poly.pdbx_strand_id
1 'polypeptide(L)' 'MSAPRKFSDELRERVTRMAVELRRDPAARSGAIRRVSEQLGMHPETLRNWVRQAEIDG' A
#
# COMPACT_ATOMS: atom_id res chain seq x y z
N MET A 1 24.01 -4.31 -6.19
CA MET A 1 23.22 -5.32 -5.45
C MET A 1 22.04 -4.61 -4.82
N SER A 2 20.81 -4.89 -5.27
CA SER A 2 19.61 -4.30 -4.67
C SER A 2 19.50 -4.78 -3.24
N ALA A 3 19.45 -3.85 -2.27
CA ALA A 3 19.28 -4.17 -0.86
C ALA A 3 18.11 -5.17 -0.68
N PRO A 4 18.22 -6.15 0.24
CA PRO A 4 17.13 -7.06 0.54
C PRO A 4 15.94 -6.22 0.98
N ARG A 5 14.98 -6.02 0.07
CA ARG A 5 13.76 -5.31 0.40
C ARG A 5 13.04 -6.22 1.39
N LYS A 6 12.82 -5.72 2.61
CA LYS A 6 12.03 -6.40 3.65
C LYS A 6 10.64 -6.86 3.13
N PHE A 7 10.20 -6.32 2.01
CA PHE A 7 8.99 -6.69 1.30
C PHE A 7 9.34 -6.95 -0.17
N SER A 8 8.90 -8.08 -0.72
CA SER A 8 9.06 -8.39 -2.15
C SER A 8 8.29 -7.38 -3.01
N ASP A 9 8.74 -7.18 -4.25
CA ASP A 9 8.07 -6.26 -5.18
C ASP A 9 6.63 -6.74 -5.48
N GLU A 10 6.41 -8.05 -5.58
CA GLU A 10 5.06 -8.63 -5.70
C GLU A 10 4.15 -8.28 -4.52
N LEU A 11 4.68 -8.31 -3.29
CA LEU A 11 3.92 -7.93 -2.10
C LEU A 11 3.60 -6.43 -2.17
N ARG A 12 4.58 -5.60 -2.49
CA ARG A 12 4.40 -4.15 -2.66
C ARG A 12 3.29 -3.83 -3.68
N GLU A 13 3.33 -4.45 -4.86
CA GLU A 13 2.31 -4.25 -5.89
C GLU A 13 0.93 -4.71 -5.43
N ARG A 14 0.84 -5.89 -4.81
CA ARG A 14 -0.43 -6.44 -4.29
C ARG A 14 -1.06 -5.51 -3.26
N VAL A 15 -0.30 -5.05 -2.26
CA VAL A 15 -0.85 -4.19 -1.20
C VAL A 15 -1.19 -2.80 -1.71
N THR A 16 -0.41 -2.29 -2.66
CA THR A 16 -0.66 -0.99 -3.26
C THR A 16 -1.94 -1.03 -4.07
N ARG A 17 -2.14 -2.07 -4.89
CA ARG A 17 -3.39 -2.29 -5.63
C ARG A 17 -4.59 -2.39 -4.68
N MET A 18 -4.49 -3.21 -3.64
CA MET A 18 -5.56 -3.39 -2.66
C MET A 18 -5.92 -2.07 -1.94
N ALA A 19 -4.92 -1.27 -1.56
CA ALA A 19 -5.15 0.02 -0.93
C ALA A 19 -5.76 1.06 -1.89
N VAL A 20 -5.36 1.05 -3.17
CA VAL A 20 -5.94 1.90 -4.22
C VAL A 20 -7.41 1.52 -4.48
N GLU A 21 -7.71 0.22 -4.59
CA GLU A 21 -9.07 -0.27 -4.77
C GLU A 21 -9.97 0.13 -3.60
N LEU A 22 -9.53 -0.04 -2.36
CA LEU A 22 -10.26 0.41 -1.18
C LEU A 22 -10.43 1.93 -1.10
N ARG A 23 -9.50 2.71 -1.67
CA ARG A 23 -9.62 4.18 -1.75
C ARG A 23 -10.60 4.66 -2.82
N ARG A 24 -11.02 3.79 -3.75
CA ARG A 24 -12.10 4.10 -4.71
C ARG A 24 -13.47 4.12 -4.03
N ASP A 25 -13.63 3.35 -2.95
CA ASP A 25 -14.82 3.44 -2.12
C ASP A 25 -14.75 4.70 -1.23
N PRO A 26 -15.66 5.68 -1.40
CA PRO A 26 -15.66 6.90 -0.60
C PRO A 26 -15.88 6.64 0.89
N ALA A 27 -16.56 5.55 1.28
CA ALA A 27 -16.77 5.18 2.67
C ALA A 27 -15.50 4.58 3.31
N ALA A 28 -14.67 3.88 2.54
CA ALA A 28 -13.46 3.23 3.04
C ALA A 28 -12.18 4.06 2.84
N ARG A 29 -12.23 5.15 2.06
CA ARG A 29 -11.06 5.95 1.65
C ARG A 29 -10.14 6.40 2.79
N SER A 30 -10.69 6.87 3.90
CA SER A 30 -9.92 7.35 5.06
C SER A 30 -9.27 6.21 5.86
N GLY A 31 -9.89 5.02 5.86
CA GLY A 31 -9.43 3.85 6.60
C GLY A 31 -8.67 2.81 5.76
N ALA A 32 -8.69 2.91 4.44
CA ALA A 32 -8.15 1.92 3.51
C ALA A 32 -6.68 1.56 3.81
N ILE A 33 -5.81 2.57 3.90
CA ILE A 33 -4.38 2.39 4.16
C ILE A 33 -4.18 1.74 5.53
N ARG A 34 -4.88 2.24 6.56
CA ARG A 34 -4.76 1.70 7.91
C ARG A 34 -5.18 0.24 7.97
N ARG A 35 -6.35 -0.10 7.42
CA ARG A 35 -6.89 -1.46 7.39
C ARG A 35 -5.95 -2.44 6.70
N VAL A 36 -5.45 -2.08 5.53
CA VAL A 36 -4.50 -2.93 4.77
C VAL A 36 -3.19 -3.09 5.53
N SER A 37 -2.70 -2.02 6.14
CA SER A 37 -1.44 -2.07 6.91
C SER A 37 -1.56 -2.94 8.17
N GLU A 38 -2.68 -2.85 8.90
CA GLU A 38 -2.98 -3.66 10.08
C GLU A 38 -3.15 -5.14 9.70
N GLN A 39 -3.83 -5.44 8.58
CA GLN A 39 -3.99 -6.82 8.09
C GLN A 39 -2.67 -7.52 7.76
N LEU A 40 -1.64 -6.76 7.41
CA LEU A 40 -0.35 -7.29 6.97
C LEU A 40 0.76 -7.07 7.99
N GLY A 41 0.43 -6.50 9.16
CA GLY A 41 1.40 -6.15 10.19
C GLY A 41 2.47 -5.17 9.72
N MET A 42 2.18 -4.33 8.71
CA MET A 42 3.10 -3.35 8.18
C MET A 42 2.80 -1.95 8.72
N HIS A 43 3.80 -1.07 8.67
CA HIS A 43 3.60 0.31 9.09
C HIS A 43 2.70 1.07 8.09
N PRO A 44 1.64 1.77 8.53
CA PRO A 44 0.71 2.48 7.63
C PRO A 44 1.39 3.52 6.76
N GLU A 45 2.42 4.20 7.25
CA GLU A 45 3.17 5.18 6.45
C GLU A 45 3.98 4.53 5.31
N THR A 46 4.46 3.29 5.49
CA THR A 46 5.13 2.55 4.42
C THR A 46 4.17 2.31 3.26
N LEU A 47 2.94 1.87 3.57
CA LEU A 47 1.92 1.64 2.56
C LEU A 47 1.48 2.97 1.90
N ARG A 48 1.34 4.04 2.68
CA ARG A 48 1.02 5.37 2.16
C ARG A 48 2.05 5.84 1.13
N ASN A 49 3.34 5.64 1.40
CA ASN A 49 4.41 6.01 0.48
C ASN A 49 4.35 5.20 -0.80
N TRP A 50 4.04 3.91 -0.74
CA TRP A 50 3.89 3.08 -1.94
C TRP A 50 2.67 3.44 -2.78
N VAL A 51 1.53 3.71 -2.14
CA VAL A 51 0.32 4.18 -2.83
C VAL A 51 0.58 5.52 -3.53
N ARG A 52 1.23 6.47 -2.84
CA ARG A 52 1.60 7.75 -3.43
C ARG A 52 2.56 7.57 -4.61
N GLN A 53 3.55 6.68 -4.48
CA GLN A 53 4.48 6.39 -5.57
C GLN A 53 3.77 5.77 -6.77
N ALA A 54 2.83 4.85 -6.56
CA ALA A 54 2.04 4.26 -7.65
C ALA A 54 1.06 5.24 -8.30
N GLU A 55 0.59 6.27 -7.59
CA GLU A 55 -0.16 7.39 -8.17
C GLU A 55 0.72 8.32 -9.03
N ILE A 56 2.03 8.35 -8.78
CA ILE A 56 3.01 9.16 -9.54
C ILE A 56 3.55 8.40 -10.75
N ASP A 57 3.82 7.10 -10.58
CA ASP A 57 4.34 6.22 -11.63
C ASP A 57 3.26 5.79 -12.65
N GLY A 58 1.99 6.01 -12.32
CA GLY A 58 0.81 5.64 -13.12
C GLY A 58 0.37 6.68 -14.14
#